data_AF-A0A6B2T6F6-F1
#
_entry.id   AF-A0A6B2T6F6-F1
#
_cell.length_a   1.000
_cell.length_b   1.000
_cell.length_c   1.000
_cell.angle_alpha   90.00
_cell.angle_beta   90.00
_cell.angle_gamma   90.00
#
_symmetry.space_group_name_H-M   'P 1'
#
loop_
_entity.id
_entity.type
_entity.pdbx_description
1 polymer ?
#
loop_
_entity_poly.entity_id
_entity_poly.type
_entity_poly.pdbx_seq_one_letter_code
_entity_poly.pdbx_strand_id
1 'polypeptide(L)'
;CAAVLVTVRALAGEELARRAAPFLVVSPAAVWMGTSADGYFAAVAAWAVALLARAVTGSRPRLTALGSGLLFGLTCYLSYGLTLFALIAVAVLVLGRTRPSGGDPRDRQRPPTLSLPVSLSLPLSFLTGLAVVPLLFTLAGFNWWEAYRLLVERYYQGAGGIRPYGYWVWANLACTVLIVGVATVAGLRRAVRMLVRGRADVLPRRGPSGDAAYASAAGPRLALLVLAALAALLVADLSGMSKAETERIWLPFALWLLPAGAFLTRPRAWLAAQAGLALLINHALFTGW
;
A
#
# COMPACT_ATOMS: atom_id res chain seq x y z
N CYS A 1 7.62 7.31 2.02
CA CYS A 1 6.96 7.55 3.33
C CYS A 1 5.83 8.59 3.31
N ALA A 2 6.03 9.80 2.76
CA ALA A 2 5.01 10.86 2.77
C ALA A 2 3.65 10.44 2.16
N ALA A 3 3.65 9.79 1.00
CA ALA A 3 2.42 9.32 0.35
C ALA A 3 1.62 8.31 1.19
N VAL A 4 2.30 7.41 1.92
CA VAL A 4 1.65 6.49 2.87
C VAL A 4 0.98 7.28 4.00
N LEU A 5 1.65 8.28 4.57
CA LEU A 5 1.07 9.14 5.62
C LEU A 5 -0.12 9.96 5.12
N VAL A 6 -0.06 10.47 3.88
CA VAL A 6 -1.20 11.15 3.25
C VAL A 6 -2.39 10.20 3.12
N THR A 7 -2.15 8.96 2.71
CA THR A 7 -3.18 7.91 2.60
C THR A 7 -3.79 7.58 3.96
N VAL A 8 -2.96 7.32 4.97
CA VAL A 8 -3.40 7.03 6.34
C VAL A 8 -4.20 8.20 6.91
N ARG A 9 -3.72 9.44 6.74
CA ARG A 9 -4.44 10.65 7.18
C ARG A 9 -5.80 10.77 6.51
N ALA A 10 -5.87 10.53 5.20
CA ALA A 10 -7.09 10.64 4.41
C ALA A 10 -8.14 9.60 4.83
N LEU A 11 -7.72 8.36 5.11
CA LEU A 11 -8.62 7.21 5.32
C LEU A 11 -8.87 6.87 6.80
N ALA A 12 -7.89 7.08 7.67
CA ALA A 12 -7.91 6.67 9.08
C ALA A 12 -7.69 7.83 10.06
N GLY A 13 -7.53 9.07 9.56
CA GLY A 13 -7.39 10.25 10.38
C GLY A 13 -5.96 10.63 10.74
N GLU A 14 -5.81 11.88 11.18
CA GLU A 14 -4.50 12.50 11.39
C GLU A 14 -3.73 11.94 12.59
N GLU A 15 -4.43 11.58 13.66
CA GLU A 15 -3.82 11.04 14.88
C GLU A 15 -3.07 9.72 14.60
N LEU A 16 -3.69 8.80 13.86
CA LEU A 16 -3.04 7.55 13.46
C LEU A 16 -1.89 7.78 12.48
N ALA A 17 -2.00 8.76 11.57
CA ALA A 17 -0.91 9.12 10.68
C ALA A 17 0.30 9.66 11.46
N ARG A 18 0.08 10.53 12.45
CA ARG A 18 1.15 11.05 13.32
C ARG A 18 1.81 9.94 14.14
N ARG A 19 1.03 9.00 14.66
CA ARG A 19 1.56 7.82 15.38
C ARG A 19 2.36 6.87 14.49
N ALA A 20 1.97 6.73 13.22
CA ALA A 20 2.67 5.89 12.25
C ALA A 20 3.98 6.51 11.73
N ALA A 21 4.07 7.85 11.70
CA ALA A 21 5.19 8.55 11.05
C ALA A 21 6.58 8.15 11.56
N PRO A 22 6.85 8.03 12.89
CA PRO A 22 8.16 7.61 13.36
C PRO A 22 8.59 6.23 12.87
N PHE A 23 7.65 5.27 12.79
CA PHE A 23 7.93 3.90 12.32
C PHE A 23 8.23 3.84 10.82
N LEU A 24 7.65 4.76 10.04
CA LEU A 24 7.95 4.91 8.61
C LEU A 24 9.33 5.52 8.36
N VAL A 25 9.79 6.40 9.25
CA VAL A 25 11.09 7.08 9.13
C VAL A 25 12.22 6.17 9.60
N VAL A 26 12.03 5.46 10.72
CA VAL A 26 13.05 4.60 11.36
C VAL A 26 12.99 3.15 10.85
N SER A 27 12.45 2.94 9.65
CA SER A 27 12.32 1.60 9.08
C SER A 27 13.69 1.03 8.67
N PRO A 28 14.04 -0.21 9.06
CA PRO A 28 15.25 -0.89 8.58
C PRO A 28 15.34 -0.96 7.05
N ALA A 29 14.19 -0.98 6.38
CA ALA A 29 14.06 -0.92 4.93
C ALA A 29 14.85 0.23 4.27
N ALA A 30 15.10 1.33 4.99
CA ALA A 30 15.82 2.49 4.46
C ALA A 30 17.24 2.15 3.99
N VAL A 31 17.89 1.14 4.59
CA VAL A 31 19.26 0.71 4.25
C VAL A 31 19.37 0.27 2.78
N TRP A 32 18.33 -0.36 2.23
CA TRP A 32 18.34 -0.90 0.85
C TRP A 32 17.54 -0.08 -0.14
N MET A 33 16.72 0.86 0.33
CA MET A 33 15.83 1.64 -0.54
C MET A 33 16.58 2.65 -1.40
N GLY A 34 17.73 3.14 -0.92
CA GLY A 34 18.56 4.11 -1.64
C GLY A 34 19.45 3.51 -2.74
N THR A 35 19.68 2.19 -2.69
CA THR A 35 20.60 1.48 -3.61
C THR A 35 19.87 0.63 -4.64
N SER A 36 18.54 0.68 -4.69
CA SER A 36 17.70 -0.13 -5.57
C SER A 36 16.61 0.69 -6.27
N ALA A 37 16.16 0.22 -7.44
CA ALA A 37 15.02 0.78 -8.15
C ALA A 37 13.71 0.68 -7.35
N ASP A 38 13.66 -0.19 -6.33
CA ASP A 38 12.54 -0.40 -5.44
C ASP A 38 12.09 0.89 -4.75
N GLY A 39 13.01 1.80 -4.43
CA GLY A 39 12.68 3.12 -3.88
C GLY A 39 11.84 3.96 -4.85
N TYR A 40 12.19 3.95 -6.13
CA TYR A 40 11.44 4.60 -7.20
C TYR A 40 10.08 3.92 -7.42
N PHE A 41 10.06 2.59 -7.51
CA PHE A 41 8.81 1.82 -7.67
C PHE A 41 7.85 2.04 -6.50
N ALA A 42 8.37 2.01 -5.29
CA ALA A 42 7.62 2.29 -4.07
C ALA A 42 7.08 3.72 -4.05
N ALA A 43 7.85 4.72 -4.53
CA ALA A 43 7.39 6.10 -4.60
C ALA A 43 6.22 6.27 -5.58
N VAL A 44 6.34 5.71 -6.79
CA VAL A 44 5.28 5.77 -7.82
C VAL A 44 4.02 5.09 -7.32
N ALA A 45 4.12 3.84 -6.84
CA ALA A 45 2.99 3.08 -6.35
C ALA A 45 2.36 3.72 -5.10
N ALA A 46 3.17 4.28 -4.19
CA ALA A 46 2.65 4.95 -3.01
C ALA A 46 1.86 6.22 -3.34
N TRP A 47 2.33 7.02 -4.30
CA TRP A 47 1.60 8.19 -4.77
C TRP A 47 0.34 7.82 -5.56
N ALA A 48 0.35 6.73 -6.33
CA ALA A 48 -0.84 6.22 -7.00
C ALA A 48 -1.98 5.97 -5.99
N VAL A 49 -1.68 5.28 -4.88
CA VAL A 49 -2.63 5.00 -3.80
C VAL A 49 -3.01 6.28 -3.03
N ALA A 50 -2.07 7.18 -2.76
CA ALA A 50 -2.36 8.43 -2.05
C ALA A 50 -3.31 9.33 -2.84
N LEU A 51 -3.11 9.45 -4.16
CA LEU A 51 -4.02 10.18 -5.03
C LEU A 51 -5.39 9.50 -5.12
N LEU A 52 -5.44 8.16 -5.15
CA LEU A 52 -6.70 7.42 -5.08
C LEU A 52 -7.46 7.73 -3.78
N ALA A 53 -6.76 7.69 -2.66
CA ALA A 53 -7.31 8.01 -1.35
C ALA A 53 -7.84 9.45 -1.31
N ARG A 54 -7.13 10.42 -1.91
CA ARG A 54 -7.61 11.80 -2.05
C ARG A 54 -8.82 11.94 -2.97
N ALA A 55 -8.87 11.17 -4.04
CA ALA A 55 -9.99 11.15 -4.97
C ALA A 55 -11.28 10.68 -4.30
N VAL A 56 -11.22 9.55 -3.57
CA VAL A 56 -12.39 9.01 -2.87
C VAL A 56 -12.79 9.82 -1.63
N THR A 57 -11.90 10.69 -1.15
CA THR A 57 -12.15 11.55 0.02
C THR A 57 -12.57 12.98 -0.33
N GLY A 58 -12.70 13.33 -1.62
CA GLY A 58 -13.30 14.60 -2.08
C GLY A 58 -12.31 15.72 -2.43
N SER A 59 -11.00 15.52 -2.35
CA SER A 59 -10.00 16.53 -2.72
C SER A 59 -9.78 16.56 -4.25
N ARG A 60 -10.38 17.53 -4.96
CA ARG A 60 -10.27 17.69 -6.43
C ARG A 60 -10.41 16.35 -7.16
N PRO A 61 -11.54 15.65 -6.98
CA PRO A 61 -11.66 14.20 -7.19
C PRO A 61 -11.32 13.73 -8.60
N ARG A 62 -11.62 14.52 -9.64
CA ARG A 62 -11.31 14.17 -11.03
C ARG A 62 -9.81 14.21 -11.33
N LEU A 63 -9.13 15.28 -10.92
CA LEU A 63 -7.67 15.44 -11.14
C LEU A 63 -6.87 14.41 -10.34
N THR A 64 -7.26 14.17 -9.09
CA THR A 64 -6.61 13.16 -8.25
C THR A 64 -6.91 11.74 -8.73
N ALA A 65 -8.11 11.46 -9.24
CA ALA A 65 -8.41 10.17 -9.88
C ALA A 65 -7.61 9.96 -11.17
N LEU A 66 -7.53 10.98 -12.04
CA LEU A 66 -6.74 10.93 -13.26
C LEU A 66 -5.25 10.69 -12.97
N GLY A 67 -4.68 11.48 -12.05
CA GLY A 67 -3.29 11.31 -11.63
C GLY A 67 -3.03 9.96 -10.95
N SER A 68 -3.98 9.46 -10.15
CA SER A 68 -3.90 8.13 -9.57
C SER A 68 -3.88 7.06 -10.67
N GLY A 69 -4.82 7.12 -11.61
CA GLY A 69 -4.89 6.21 -12.75
C GLY A 69 -3.59 6.18 -13.53
N LEU A 70 -3.06 7.35 -13.90
CA LEU A 70 -1.79 7.48 -14.63
C LEU A 70 -0.64 6.77 -13.90
N LEU A 71 -0.52 6.97 -12.58
CA LEU A 71 0.53 6.33 -11.79
C LEU A 71 0.28 4.82 -11.61
N PHE A 72 -0.96 4.35 -11.52
CA PHE A 72 -1.27 2.92 -11.54
C PHE A 72 -0.93 2.27 -12.89
N GLY A 73 -1.20 2.97 -13.99
CA GLY A 73 -0.82 2.53 -15.33
C GLY A 73 0.70 2.39 -15.45
N LEU A 74 1.43 3.41 -14.97
CA LEU A 74 2.90 3.35 -14.88
C LEU A 74 3.37 2.20 -13.98
N THR A 75 2.75 2.02 -12.81
CA THR A 75 3.09 0.96 -11.84
C THR A 75 3.05 -0.43 -12.48
N CYS A 76 2.06 -0.71 -13.35
CA CYS A 76 1.94 -1.99 -14.07
C CYS A 76 3.05 -2.23 -15.10
N TYR A 77 3.80 -1.19 -15.49
CA TYR A 77 4.92 -1.25 -16.43
C TYR A 77 6.29 -1.11 -15.76
N LEU A 78 6.33 -0.84 -14.44
CA LEU A 78 7.57 -0.86 -13.66
C LEU A 78 7.96 -2.28 -13.24
N SER A 79 6.97 -3.10 -12.86
CA SER A 79 7.13 -4.53 -12.57
C SER A 79 5.76 -5.22 -12.60
N TYR A 80 5.74 -6.48 -13.04
CA TYR A 80 4.51 -7.27 -13.17
C TYR A 80 3.86 -7.53 -11.81
N GLY A 81 4.64 -7.80 -10.76
CA GLY A 81 4.12 -8.05 -9.42
C GLY A 81 3.54 -6.81 -8.74
N LEU A 82 3.90 -5.60 -9.19
CA LEU A 82 3.26 -4.38 -8.70
C LEU A 82 1.79 -4.26 -9.11
N THR A 83 1.29 -5.08 -10.04
CA THR A 83 -0.15 -5.22 -10.31
C THR A 83 -0.95 -5.60 -9.05
N LEU A 84 -0.32 -6.26 -8.06
CA LEU A 84 -0.93 -6.60 -6.78
C LEU A 84 -1.27 -5.38 -5.91
N PHE A 85 -0.76 -4.18 -6.24
CA PHE A 85 -1.27 -2.93 -5.66
C PHE A 85 -2.76 -2.72 -5.93
N ALA A 86 -3.37 -3.44 -6.89
CA ALA A 86 -4.81 -3.51 -7.05
C ALA A 86 -5.54 -3.90 -5.76
N LEU A 87 -4.96 -4.79 -4.93
CA LEU A 87 -5.57 -5.18 -3.64
C LEU A 87 -5.62 -4.01 -2.65
N ILE A 88 -4.56 -3.20 -2.59
CA ILE A 88 -4.50 -1.99 -1.77
C ILE A 88 -5.48 -0.95 -2.33
N ALA A 89 -5.55 -0.79 -3.67
CA ALA A 89 -6.49 0.10 -4.32
C ALA A 89 -7.95 -0.26 -4.00
N VAL A 90 -8.30 -1.55 -4.05
CA VAL A 90 -9.62 -2.06 -3.67
C VAL A 90 -9.93 -1.71 -2.21
N ALA A 91 -8.98 -1.90 -1.29
CA ALA A 91 -9.16 -1.50 0.11
C ALA A 91 -9.43 0.01 0.23
N VAL A 92 -8.70 0.86 -0.50
CA VAL A 92 -8.96 2.31 -0.53
C VAL A 92 -10.35 2.63 -1.08
N LEU A 93 -10.80 1.97 -2.15
CA LEU A 93 -12.14 2.15 -2.71
C LEU A 93 -13.24 1.72 -1.72
N VAL A 94 -13.07 0.60 -1.02
CA VAL A 94 -13.98 0.14 0.04
C VAL A 94 -14.04 1.15 1.18
N LEU A 95 -12.89 1.68 1.62
CA LEU A 95 -12.81 2.69 2.68
C LEU A 95 -13.35 4.06 2.24
N GLY A 96 -13.30 4.37 0.94
CA GLY A 96 -13.86 5.59 0.36
C GLY A 96 -15.38 5.58 0.27
N ARG A 97 -15.99 4.43 -0.05
CA ARG A 97 -17.46 4.25 -0.13
C ARG A 97 -18.19 4.47 1.20
N THR A 98 -17.46 4.43 2.30
CA THR A 98 -17.99 4.34 3.66
C THR A 98 -17.90 5.66 4.43
N ARG A 99 -17.58 6.78 3.77
CA ARG A 99 -17.51 8.06 4.47
C ARG A 99 -18.91 8.63 4.71
N PRO A 100 -19.29 8.93 5.97
CA PRO A 100 -20.46 9.73 6.23
C PRO A 100 -20.23 11.14 5.70
N SER A 101 -21.19 11.67 4.96
CA SER A 101 -21.15 12.95 4.25
C SER A 101 -21.16 14.20 5.17
N GLY A 102 -20.59 14.14 6.38
CA GLY A 102 -20.94 15.07 7.47
C GLY A 102 -19.80 15.67 8.31
N GLY A 103 -18.53 15.64 7.86
CA GLY A 103 -17.40 16.07 8.69
C GLY A 103 -16.81 17.47 8.43
N ASP A 104 -17.12 18.13 7.32
CA ASP A 104 -16.67 19.50 7.05
C ASP A 104 -17.87 20.46 7.12
N PRO A 105 -17.86 21.48 8.00
CA PRO A 105 -18.87 22.54 8.01
C PRO A 105 -19.09 23.20 6.64
N ARG A 106 -18.11 23.13 5.73
CA ARG A 106 -18.23 23.66 4.35
C ARG A 106 -18.93 22.73 3.36
N ASP A 107 -19.12 21.45 3.68
CA ASP A 107 -19.79 20.48 2.79
C ASP A 107 -21.31 20.43 2.99
N ARG A 108 -21.84 21.19 3.97
CA ARG A 108 -23.27 21.24 4.32
C ARG A 108 -24.14 21.92 3.26
N GLN A 109 -23.54 22.61 2.28
CA GLN A 109 -24.24 23.31 1.20
C GLN A 109 -24.38 22.51 -0.10
N ARG A 110 -23.88 21.26 -0.21
CA ARG A 110 -24.02 20.50 -1.46
C ARG A 110 -25.37 19.79 -1.53
N PRO A 111 -26.22 20.10 -2.52
CA PRO A 111 -27.51 19.42 -2.69
C PRO A 111 -27.31 17.95 -3.06
N PRO A 112 -28.10 17.03 -2.50
CA PRO A 112 -27.94 15.57 -2.67
C PRO A 112 -28.23 15.06 -4.10
N THR A 113 -28.76 15.91 -4.98
CA THR A 113 -29.20 15.56 -6.35
C THR A 113 -28.07 15.53 -7.40
N LEU A 114 -26.87 16.01 -7.07
CA LEU A 114 -25.69 16.01 -7.98
C LEU A 114 -24.69 14.85 -7.71
N SER A 115 -25.12 13.84 -6.94
CA SER A 115 -24.29 12.70 -6.53
C SER A 115 -24.17 11.60 -7.60
N LEU A 116 -25.13 11.50 -8.53
CA LEU A 116 -25.13 10.52 -9.63
C LEU A 116 -24.09 10.82 -10.75
N PRO A 117 -23.96 12.05 -11.30
CA PRO A 117 -22.97 12.31 -12.37
C PRO A 117 -21.52 12.38 -11.87
N VAL A 118 -21.30 12.64 -10.57
CA VAL A 118 -19.96 12.59 -9.96
C VAL A 118 -19.48 11.14 -9.80
N SER A 119 -20.41 10.21 -9.57
CA SER A 119 -20.11 8.78 -9.32
C SER A 119 -19.52 8.06 -10.53
N LEU A 120 -19.94 8.40 -11.76
CA LEU A 120 -19.37 7.87 -13.01
C LEU A 120 -18.12 8.63 -13.48
N SER A 121 -18.02 9.94 -13.19
CA SER A 121 -16.88 10.75 -13.64
C SER A 121 -15.55 10.36 -12.98
N LEU A 122 -15.59 9.86 -11.75
CA LEU A 122 -14.42 9.43 -10.98
C LEU A 122 -13.79 8.13 -11.53
N PRO A 123 -14.52 7.01 -11.68
CA PRO A 123 -13.98 5.82 -12.31
C PRO A 123 -13.57 6.08 -13.75
N LEU A 124 -14.29 6.92 -14.50
CA LEU A 124 -13.88 7.31 -15.85
C LEU A 124 -12.53 8.04 -15.83
N SER A 125 -12.35 9.06 -14.99
CA SER A 125 -11.08 9.79 -14.88
C SER A 125 -9.92 8.86 -14.49
N PHE A 126 -10.17 7.94 -13.56
CA PHE A 126 -9.19 6.93 -13.16
C PHE A 126 -8.81 6.01 -14.33
N LEU A 127 -9.80 5.46 -15.04
CA LEU A 127 -9.59 4.58 -16.18
C LEU A 127 -8.89 5.29 -17.34
N THR A 128 -9.22 6.56 -17.59
CA THR A 128 -8.53 7.38 -18.59
C THR A 128 -7.05 7.51 -18.24
N GLY A 129 -6.71 7.82 -16.99
CA GLY A 129 -5.32 7.88 -16.55
C GLY A 129 -4.63 6.53 -16.64
N LEU A 130 -5.29 5.46 -16.17
CA LEU A 130 -4.78 4.09 -16.17
C LEU A 130 -4.40 3.62 -17.57
N ALA A 131 -5.18 4.00 -18.58
CA ALA A 131 -4.96 3.60 -19.96
C ALA A 131 -3.77 4.30 -20.63
N VAL A 132 -3.29 5.45 -20.14
CA VAL A 132 -2.25 6.25 -20.81
C VAL A 132 -0.97 5.44 -21.04
N VAL A 133 -0.37 4.89 -19.98
CA VAL A 133 0.90 4.14 -20.12
C VAL A 133 0.74 2.85 -20.93
N PRO A 134 -0.28 2.00 -20.66
CA PRO A 134 -0.53 0.82 -21.48
C PRO A 134 -0.72 1.13 -22.96
N LEU A 135 -1.47 2.17 -23.29
CA LEU A 135 -1.69 2.58 -24.69
C LEU A 135 -0.39 3.05 -25.35
N LEU A 136 0.40 3.88 -24.68
CA LEU A 136 1.67 4.36 -25.24
C LEU A 136 2.64 3.21 -25.55
N PHE A 137 2.80 2.25 -24.63
CA PHE A 137 3.65 1.08 -24.85
C PHE A 137 3.09 0.16 -25.93
N THR A 138 1.77 -0.07 -25.95
CA THR A 138 1.13 -0.90 -26.98
C THR A 138 1.30 -0.27 -28.37
N LEU A 139 1.12 1.05 -28.49
CA LEU A 139 1.35 1.78 -29.74
C LEU A 139 2.82 1.80 -30.16
N ALA A 140 3.76 1.74 -29.19
CA ALA A 140 5.18 1.55 -29.44
C ALA A 140 5.55 0.09 -29.82
N GLY A 141 4.57 -0.82 -29.93
CA GLY A 141 4.77 -2.20 -30.33
C GLY A 141 5.04 -3.17 -29.17
N PHE A 142 4.93 -2.74 -27.91
CA PHE A 142 5.16 -3.60 -26.75
C PHE A 142 3.90 -4.40 -26.38
N ASN A 143 3.97 -5.73 -26.52
CA ASN A 143 2.92 -6.64 -26.08
C ASN A 143 3.18 -7.12 -24.65
N TRP A 144 2.44 -6.57 -23.69
CA TRP A 144 2.60 -6.85 -22.26
C TRP A 144 2.43 -8.33 -21.90
N TRP A 145 1.47 -9.03 -22.53
CA TRP A 145 1.22 -10.44 -22.25
C TRP A 145 2.29 -11.37 -22.81
N GLU A 146 2.82 -11.04 -23.98
CA GLU A 146 3.91 -11.78 -24.59
C GLU A 146 5.21 -11.57 -23.79
N ALA A 147 5.52 -10.33 -23.43
CA ALA A 147 6.65 -10.01 -22.57
C ALA A 147 6.56 -10.71 -21.22
N TYR A 148 5.36 -10.82 -20.61
CA TYR A 148 5.16 -11.59 -19.38
C TYR A 148 5.48 -13.08 -19.56
N ARG A 149 4.97 -13.72 -20.61
CA ARG A 149 5.24 -15.15 -20.88
C ARG A 149 6.73 -15.40 -21.09
N LEU A 150 7.37 -14.56 -21.91
CA LEU A 150 8.81 -14.64 -22.16
C LEU A 150 9.63 -14.41 -20.88
N LEU A 151 9.21 -13.47 -20.02
CA LEU A 151 9.84 -13.26 -18.71
C LEU A 151 9.79 -14.53 -17.87
N VAL A 152 8.61 -15.15 -17.76
CA VAL A 152 8.42 -16.39 -17.00
C VAL A 152 9.28 -17.53 -17.56
N GLU A 153 9.28 -17.73 -18.87
CA GLU A 153 10.10 -18.74 -19.53
C GLU A 153 11.60 -18.54 -19.26
N ARG A 154 12.10 -17.31 -19.49
CA ARG A 154 13.52 -16.97 -19.26
C ARG A 154 13.91 -17.11 -17.80
N TYR A 155 13.01 -16.78 -16.89
CA TYR A 155 13.24 -16.92 -15.46
C TYR A 155 13.42 -18.38 -15.05
N TYR A 156 12.55 -19.28 -15.53
CA TYR A 156 12.65 -20.71 -15.23
C TYR A 156 13.79 -21.42 -15.97
N GLN A 157 14.23 -20.90 -17.12
CA GLN A 157 15.49 -21.31 -17.75
C GLN A 157 16.73 -20.93 -16.92
N GLY A 158 16.63 -19.87 -16.10
CA GLY A 158 17.72 -19.36 -15.26
C GLY A 158 17.57 -19.74 -13.78
N ALA A 159 17.74 -18.73 -12.92
CA ALA A 159 17.77 -18.90 -11.47
C ALA A 159 16.49 -19.53 -10.89
N GLY A 160 15.34 -19.32 -11.53
CA GLY A 160 14.05 -19.88 -11.12
C GLY A 160 13.95 -21.39 -11.23
N GLY A 161 14.66 -22.00 -12.18
CA GLY A 161 14.68 -23.46 -12.39
C GLY A 161 15.54 -24.20 -11.35
N ILE A 162 16.58 -23.55 -10.83
CA ILE A 162 17.59 -24.19 -9.96
C ILE A 162 17.26 -23.97 -8.48
N ARG A 163 16.69 -22.81 -8.13
CA ARG A 163 16.47 -22.45 -6.71
C ARG A 163 15.21 -23.12 -6.14
N PRO A 164 15.28 -23.74 -4.96
CA PRO A 164 14.15 -24.47 -4.38
C PRO A 164 13.04 -23.50 -3.95
N TYR A 165 11.82 -23.75 -4.40
CA TYR A 165 10.66 -22.89 -4.10
C TYR A 165 10.39 -22.76 -2.60
N GLY A 166 10.39 -23.88 -1.87
CA GLY A 166 10.12 -23.88 -0.43
C GLY A 166 11.08 -23.04 0.40
N TYR A 167 12.36 -22.96 0.02
CA TYR A 167 13.32 -22.06 0.67
C TYR A 167 12.91 -20.60 0.53
N TRP A 168 12.55 -20.18 -0.69
CA TRP A 168 12.24 -18.77 -0.97
C TRP A 168 10.96 -18.31 -0.28
N VAL A 169 9.91 -19.13 -0.20
CA VAL A 169 8.70 -18.81 0.59
C VAL A 169 9.07 -18.38 2.02
N TRP A 170 9.92 -19.15 2.70
CA TRP A 170 10.28 -18.85 4.09
C TRP A 170 11.36 -17.77 4.22
N ALA A 171 12.38 -17.79 3.36
CA ALA A 171 13.46 -16.80 3.36
C ALA A 171 12.91 -15.40 3.10
N ASN A 172 11.98 -15.27 2.16
CA ASN A 172 11.33 -14.02 1.83
C ASN A 172 10.54 -13.42 3.00
N LEU A 173 9.76 -14.25 3.70
CA LEU A 173 9.04 -13.83 4.89
C LEU A 173 10.00 -13.42 6.01
N ALA A 174 11.09 -14.15 6.22
CA ALA A 174 12.13 -13.79 7.18
C ALA A 174 12.79 -12.45 6.84
N CYS A 175 13.17 -12.24 5.58
CA CYS A 175 13.69 -10.96 5.08
C CYS A 175 12.69 -9.83 5.26
N THR A 176 11.40 -10.08 5.01
CA THR A 176 10.34 -9.09 5.25
C THR A 176 10.33 -8.66 6.71
N VAL A 177 10.37 -9.61 7.66
CA VAL A 177 10.42 -9.32 9.10
C VAL A 177 11.61 -8.44 9.45
N LEU A 178 12.79 -8.71 8.88
CA LEU A 178 13.99 -7.90 9.09
C LEU A 178 13.82 -6.47 8.54
N ILE A 179 13.28 -6.34 7.33
CA ILE A 179 13.09 -5.08 6.61
C ILE A 179 12.03 -4.19 7.29
N VAL A 180 10.89 -4.75 7.72
CA VAL A 180 9.84 -3.97 8.40
C VAL A 180 10.09 -3.80 9.90
N GLY A 181 10.92 -4.65 10.47
CA GLY A 181 11.28 -4.70 11.88
C GLY A 181 10.22 -5.31 12.81
N VAL A 182 10.68 -5.74 13.99
CA VAL A 182 9.88 -6.42 15.03
C VAL A 182 8.68 -5.60 15.52
N ALA A 183 8.79 -4.27 15.50
CA ALA A 183 7.70 -3.36 15.83
C ALA A 183 6.50 -3.57 14.89
N THR A 184 6.75 -3.68 13.60
CA THR A 184 5.71 -3.90 12.59
C THR A 184 5.03 -5.25 12.78
N VAL A 185 5.79 -6.32 13.08
CA VAL A 185 5.21 -7.65 13.36
C VAL A 185 4.28 -7.60 14.58
N ALA A 186 4.71 -6.95 15.66
CA ALA A 186 3.86 -6.74 16.84
C ALA A 186 2.62 -5.89 16.52
N GLY A 187 2.78 -4.88 15.65
CA GLY A 187 1.71 -4.03 15.15
C GLY A 187 0.70 -4.80 14.31
N LEU A 188 1.15 -5.69 13.43
CA LEU A 188 0.28 -6.53 12.57
C LEU A 188 -0.63 -7.43 13.40
N ARG A 189 -0.10 -8.06 14.46
CA ARG A 189 -0.92 -8.84 15.41
C ARG A 189 -2.04 -7.99 16.01
N ARG A 190 -1.76 -6.72 16.32
CA ARG A 190 -2.75 -5.78 16.85
C ARG A 190 -3.73 -5.31 15.77
N ALA A 191 -3.27 -5.11 14.54
CA ALA A 191 -4.12 -4.78 13.39
C ALA A 191 -5.18 -5.86 13.15
N VAL A 192 -4.80 -7.15 13.17
CA VAL A 192 -5.75 -8.28 13.07
C VAL A 192 -6.80 -8.20 14.17
N ARG A 193 -6.39 -8.03 15.43
CA ARG A 193 -7.33 -7.89 16.55
C ARG A 193 -8.23 -6.67 16.40
N MET A 194 -7.71 -5.56 15.89
CA MET A 194 -8.48 -4.35 15.64
C MET A 194 -9.56 -4.56 14.58
N LEU A 195 -9.18 -5.16 13.45
CA LEU A 195 -10.11 -5.43 12.36
C LEU A 195 -11.18 -6.45 12.79
N VAL A 196 -10.81 -7.51 13.52
CA VAL A 196 -11.78 -8.52 14.00
C VAL A 196 -12.79 -7.91 14.96
N ARG A 197 -12.35 -7.07 15.90
CA ARG A 197 -13.22 -6.42 16.90
C ARG A 197 -14.09 -5.32 16.32
N GLY A 198 -13.54 -4.52 15.41
CA GLY A 198 -14.21 -3.37 14.80
C GLY A 198 -14.67 -3.61 13.36
N ARG A 199 -14.85 -4.87 12.93
CA ARG A 199 -15.29 -5.20 11.56
C ARG A 199 -16.61 -4.53 11.19
N ALA A 200 -17.49 -4.38 12.17
CA ALA A 200 -18.79 -3.74 12.01
C ALA A 200 -18.67 -2.21 11.85
N ASP A 201 -17.55 -1.62 12.26
CA ASP A 201 -17.31 -0.17 12.21
C ASP A 201 -16.58 0.24 10.92
N VAL A 202 -16.01 -0.73 10.19
CA VAL A 202 -15.39 -0.51 8.86
C VAL A 202 -16.45 -0.16 7.81
N LEU A 203 -17.59 -0.85 7.85
CA LEU A 203 -18.74 -0.63 6.98
C LEU A 203 -19.84 0.09 7.79
N PRO A 204 -20.15 1.37 7.51
CA PRO A 204 -21.11 2.14 8.28
C PRO A 204 -22.48 1.47 8.21
N ARG A 205 -23.10 1.28 9.37
CA ARG A 205 -24.56 1.13 9.43
C ARG A 205 -25.19 2.50 9.17
N ARG A 206 -26.31 2.54 8.45
CA ARG A 206 -27.18 3.73 8.36
C ARG A 206 -27.58 4.10 9.80
N GLY A 207 -26.86 5.05 10.39
CA GLY A 207 -27.04 5.50 11.76
C GLY A 207 -26.52 6.94 11.92
N PRO A 208 -26.85 7.62 13.04
CA PRO A 208 -26.47 9.01 13.23
C PRO A 208 -24.95 9.18 13.11
N SER A 209 -24.55 9.94 12.12
CA SER A 209 -23.15 10.15 11.78
C SER A 209 -22.59 11.28 12.64
N GLY A 210 -21.79 10.95 13.64
CA GLY A 210 -21.10 11.90 14.50
C GLY A 210 -19.60 11.64 14.58
N ASP A 211 -18.85 12.62 15.07
CA ASP A 211 -17.38 12.56 15.20
C ASP A 211 -16.89 11.35 16.01
N ALA A 212 -17.66 10.94 17.02
CA ALA A 212 -17.39 9.75 17.83
C ALA A 212 -17.42 8.44 17.01
N ALA A 213 -18.36 8.32 16.06
CA ALA A 213 -18.43 7.16 15.17
C ALA A 213 -17.24 7.11 14.21
N TYR A 214 -16.81 8.27 13.70
CA TYR A 214 -15.61 8.35 12.85
C TYR A 214 -14.33 8.00 13.62
N ALA A 215 -14.20 8.49 14.85
CA ALA A 215 -13.07 8.15 15.72
C ALA A 215 -13.01 6.65 16.04
N SER A 216 -14.16 6.01 16.26
CA SER A 216 -14.22 4.55 16.51
C SER A 216 -13.80 3.72 15.28
N ALA A 217 -14.14 4.17 14.07
CA ALA A 217 -13.83 3.48 12.82
C ALA A 217 -12.38 3.69 12.35
N ALA A 218 -11.67 4.71 12.83
CA ALA A 218 -10.30 5.03 12.42
C ALA A 218 -9.33 3.84 12.54
N GLY A 219 -9.35 3.14 13.69
CA GLY A 219 -8.51 1.99 13.95
C GLY A 219 -8.76 0.82 13.00
N PRO A 220 -10.00 0.31 12.89
CA PRO A 220 -10.37 -0.76 11.96
C PRO A 220 -10.09 -0.42 10.49
N ARG A 221 -10.27 0.85 10.08
CA ARG A 221 -9.95 1.31 8.72
C ARG A 221 -8.46 1.23 8.40
N LEU A 222 -7.59 1.69 9.32
CA LEU A 222 -6.14 1.51 9.16
C LEU A 222 -5.77 0.02 9.13
N ALA A 223 -6.38 -0.78 9.99
CA ALA A 223 -6.12 -2.22 10.03
C ALA A 223 -6.49 -2.90 8.69
N LEU A 224 -7.62 -2.55 8.07
CA LEU A 224 -7.99 -3.07 6.76
C LEU A 224 -6.93 -2.72 5.69
N LEU A 225 -6.47 -1.47 5.65
CA LEU A 225 -5.46 -1.03 4.67
C LEU A 225 -4.14 -1.80 4.83
N VAL A 226 -3.65 -1.91 6.07
CA VAL A 226 -2.43 -2.66 6.40
C VAL A 226 -2.56 -4.14 6.06
N LEU A 227 -3.71 -4.76 6.38
CA LEU A 227 -3.94 -6.17 6.11
C LEU A 227 -4.17 -6.46 4.62
N ALA A 228 -4.70 -5.52 3.85
CA ALA A 228 -4.75 -5.63 2.39
C ALA A 228 -3.34 -5.60 1.78
N ALA A 229 -2.44 -4.77 2.30
CA ALA A 229 -1.04 -4.79 1.90
C ALA A 229 -0.33 -6.10 2.30
N LEU A 230 -0.61 -6.62 3.50
CA LEU A 230 -0.11 -7.94 3.92
C LEU A 230 -0.62 -9.05 3.00
N ALA A 231 -1.89 -9.03 2.63
CA ALA A 231 -2.46 -10.00 1.70
C ALA A 231 -1.79 -9.91 0.32
N ALA A 232 -1.56 -8.69 -0.20
CA ALA A 232 -0.83 -8.51 -1.46
C ALA A 232 0.59 -9.09 -1.41
N LEU A 233 1.30 -8.83 -0.31
CA LEU A 233 2.65 -9.38 -0.08
C LEU A 233 2.63 -10.92 -0.01
N LEU A 234 1.67 -11.52 0.69
CA LEU A 234 1.53 -12.98 0.77
C LEU A 234 1.15 -13.60 -0.57
N VAL A 235 0.30 -12.94 -1.38
CA VAL A 235 -0.02 -13.38 -2.74
C VAL A 235 1.22 -13.31 -3.64
N ALA A 236 2.02 -12.25 -3.53
CA ALA A 236 3.28 -12.13 -4.26
C ALA A 236 4.25 -13.27 -3.91
N ASP A 237 4.33 -13.63 -2.63
CA ASP A 237 5.19 -14.71 -2.14
C ASP A 237 4.75 -16.10 -2.60
N LEU A 238 3.48 -16.43 -2.32
CA LEU A 238 2.93 -17.74 -2.62
C LEU A 238 2.73 -17.99 -4.11
N SER A 239 2.52 -16.95 -4.93
CA SER A 239 2.47 -17.11 -6.39
C SER A 239 3.84 -17.42 -7.01
N GLY A 240 4.94 -17.24 -6.26
CA GLY A 240 6.28 -17.41 -6.78
C GLY A 240 6.79 -16.24 -7.63
N MET A 241 6.04 -15.14 -7.75
CA MET A 241 6.51 -13.90 -8.42
C MET A 241 7.79 -13.36 -7.76
N SER A 242 7.93 -13.58 -6.46
CA SER A 242 9.08 -13.14 -5.66
C SER A 242 10.15 -14.22 -5.44
N LYS A 243 9.99 -15.42 -6.03
CA LYS A 243 10.97 -16.50 -5.91
C LYS A 243 12.30 -15.99 -6.47
N ALA A 244 13.42 -16.24 -5.79
CA ALA A 244 14.76 -15.96 -6.30
C ALA A 244 15.04 -14.53 -6.82
N GLU A 245 14.45 -13.50 -6.21
CA GLU A 245 14.67 -12.10 -6.61
C GLU A 245 14.18 -11.73 -8.02
N THR A 246 13.31 -12.53 -8.65
CA THR A 246 12.76 -12.23 -10.01
C THR A 246 12.19 -10.84 -10.11
N GLU A 247 11.53 -10.40 -9.04
CA GLU A 247 11.07 -9.04 -8.88
C GLU A 247 11.49 -8.57 -7.47
N ARG A 248 12.34 -7.54 -7.40
CA ARG A 248 12.66 -6.83 -6.16
C ARG A 248 11.46 -5.96 -5.76
N ILE A 249 10.37 -6.59 -5.33
CA ILE A 249 9.06 -5.92 -5.13
C ILE A 249 8.59 -5.91 -3.68
N TRP A 250 9.39 -6.44 -2.76
CA TRP A 250 9.04 -6.50 -1.34
C TRP A 250 8.91 -5.13 -0.71
N LEU A 251 9.87 -4.24 -1.00
CA LEU A 251 9.95 -2.92 -0.39
C LEU A 251 8.71 -2.04 -0.68
N PRO A 252 8.19 -1.99 -1.93
CA PRO A 252 6.92 -1.34 -2.22
C PRO A 252 5.77 -1.76 -1.30
N PHE A 253 5.57 -3.06 -1.05
CA PHE A 253 4.50 -3.55 -0.17
C PHE A 253 4.84 -3.41 1.32
N ALA A 254 6.09 -3.68 1.70
CA ALA A 254 6.57 -3.63 3.08
C ALA A 254 6.34 -2.27 3.74
N LEU A 255 6.49 -1.18 2.97
CA LEU A 255 6.22 0.18 3.44
C LEU A 255 4.78 0.38 3.93
N TRP A 256 3.82 -0.35 3.38
CA TRP A 256 2.42 -0.30 3.77
C TRP A 256 2.09 -1.09 5.03
N LEU A 257 3.04 -1.90 5.52
CA LEU A 257 2.93 -2.61 6.80
C LEU A 257 3.35 -1.73 7.99
N LEU A 258 4.31 -0.82 7.77
CA LEU A 258 4.87 0.06 8.82
C LEU A 258 3.81 0.88 9.60
N PRO A 259 2.70 1.37 8.99
CA PRO A 259 1.63 2.02 9.73
C PRO A 259 1.00 1.17 10.85
N ALA A 260 1.18 -0.15 10.85
CA ALA A 260 0.76 -1.02 11.95
C ALA A 260 1.41 -0.62 13.31
N GLY A 261 2.56 0.07 13.27
CA GLY A 261 3.21 0.62 14.46
C GLY A 261 2.33 1.60 15.24
N ALA A 262 1.35 2.23 14.60
CA ALA A 262 0.40 3.13 15.27
C ALA A 262 -0.46 2.44 16.35
N PHE A 263 -0.58 1.11 16.31
CA PHE A 263 -1.30 0.32 17.31
C PHE A 263 -0.45 -0.06 18.53
N LEU A 264 0.85 0.23 18.53
CA LEU A 264 1.76 -0.17 19.59
C LEU A 264 1.63 0.73 20.83
N THR A 265 1.69 0.09 21.99
CA THR A 265 1.84 0.77 23.29
C THR A 265 3.33 0.90 23.58
N ARG A 266 3.74 2.00 24.24
CA ARG A 266 5.16 2.34 24.51
C ARG A 266 5.98 2.51 23.21
N PRO A 267 5.62 3.47 22.33
CA PRO A 267 6.22 3.61 21.01
C PRO A 267 7.74 3.82 21.04
N ARG A 268 8.27 4.48 22.08
CA ARG A 268 9.72 4.74 22.22
C ARG A 268 10.55 3.45 22.27
N ALA A 269 10.10 2.44 23.01
CA ALA A 269 10.82 1.17 23.12
C ALA A 269 10.83 0.42 21.77
N TRP A 270 9.70 0.45 21.05
CA TRP A 270 9.59 -0.16 19.73
C TRP A 270 10.41 0.56 18.67
N LEU A 271 10.47 1.90 18.71
CA LEU A 271 11.32 2.69 17.82
C LEU A 271 12.80 2.44 18.11
N ALA A 272 13.19 2.34 19.39
CA ALA A 272 14.56 1.98 19.76
C ALA A 272 14.92 0.57 19.25
N ALA A 273 14.01 -0.41 19.35
CA ALA A 273 14.22 -1.74 18.79
C ALA A 273 14.34 -1.72 17.27
N GLN A 274 13.51 -0.92 16.57
CA GLN A 274 13.59 -0.77 15.12
C GLN A 274 14.91 -0.12 14.68
N ALA A 275 15.33 0.97 15.33
CA ALA A 275 16.58 1.65 15.08
C ALA A 275 17.77 0.72 15.34
N GLY A 276 17.76 0.01 16.48
CA GLY A 276 18.78 -0.96 16.83
C GLY A 276 18.90 -2.08 15.80
N LEU A 277 17.77 -2.61 15.30
CA LEU A 277 17.77 -3.60 14.22
C LEU A 277 18.33 -3.04 12.91
N ALA A 278 17.94 -1.82 12.52
CA ALA A 278 18.45 -1.16 11.32
C ALA A 278 19.98 -0.96 11.40
N LEU A 279 20.48 -0.50 12.54
CA LEU A 279 21.91 -0.36 12.79
C LEU A 279 22.62 -1.72 12.78
N LEU A 280 22.07 -2.73 13.44
CA LEU A 280 22.66 -4.07 13.47
C LEU A 280 22.76 -4.65 12.06
N ILE A 281 21.70 -4.54 11.26
CA ILE A 281 21.69 -4.94 9.86
C ILE A 281 22.79 -4.20 9.08
N ASN A 282 22.86 -2.88 9.21
CA ASN A 282 23.82 -2.06 8.48
C ASN A 282 25.29 -2.36 8.85
N HIS A 283 25.57 -2.74 10.10
CA HIS A 283 26.94 -2.97 10.56
C HIS A 283 27.36 -4.44 10.54
N ALA A 284 26.42 -5.39 10.62
CA ALA A 284 26.71 -6.81 10.65
C ALA A 284 26.65 -7.48 9.27
N LEU A 285 25.90 -6.90 8.32
CA LEU A 285 25.81 -7.43 6.97
C LEU A 285 26.76 -6.69 6.04
N PHE A 286 27.73 -7.40 5.49
CA PHE A 286 28.51 -6.91 4.38
C PHE A 286 27.64 -6.94 3.12
N THR A 287 27.14 -5.78 2.71
CA THR A 287 26.36 -5.64 1.50
C THR A 287 27.31 -5.27 0.36
N GLY A 288 27.68 -6.25 -0.47
CA GLY A 288 28.62 -6.08 -1.58
C GLY A 288 28.02 -5.39 -2.81
N TRP A 289 27.31 -4.27 -2.60
CA TRP A 289 26.81 -3.42 -3.68
C TRP A 289 27.94 -2.64 -4.32
#